data_AF-A0A3A1YNT3-F1
#
_entry.id   AF-A0A3A1YNT3-F1
#
_cell.length_a   1.000
_cell.length_b   1.000
_cell.length_c   1.000
_cell.angle_alpha   90.00
_cell.angle_beta   90.00
_cell.angle_gamma   90.00
#
_symmetry.space_group_name_H-M   'P 1'
#
loop_
_entity.id
_entity.type
_entity.pdbx_description
1 polymer ?
#
loop_
_entity_poly.entity_id
_entity_poly.type
_entity_poly.pdbx_seq_one_letter_code
_entity_poly.pdbx_strand_id
1 'polypeptide(L)' 'MYSARQQKGEASLAKLLSVTPGTVNHWLWRRRPVPVAQCVRIEQLTGGQVTRQMLRPDDWESIWPDIEKSQE' A
#
# COMPACT_ATOMS: atom_id res chain seq x y z
N MET A 1 -22.47 12.02 0.67
CA MET A 1 -22.37 11.43 2.02
C MET A 1 -21.38 10.27 1.95
N TYR A 2 -20.12 10.48 2.34
CA TYR A 2 -19.20 9.37 2.57
C TYR A 2 -18.84 9.34 4.05
N SER A 3 -19.06 8.16 4.60
CA SER A 3 -19.18 7.82 6.00
C SER A 3 -17.94 8.17 6.80
N ALA A 4 -18.14 8.96 7.85
CA ALA A 4 -17.19 9.08 8.94
C ALA A 4 -16.97 7.71 9.60
N ARG A 5 -15.76 7.50 10.14
CA ARG A 5 -15.34 6.43 11.08
C ARG A 5 -14.48 5.28 10.52
N GLN A 6 -13.51 5.58 9.68
CA GLN A 6 -12.17 4.97 9.68
C GLN A 6 -11.25 6.05 9.11
N GLN A 7 -10.47 6.78 9.91
CA GLN A 7 -9.64 7.89 9.37
C GLN A 7 -8.28 8.04 10.06
N LYS A 8 -8.08 7.48 11.25
CA LYS A 8 -6.83 7.70 11.99
C LYS A 8 -5.63 7.01 11.32
N GLY A 9 -5.80 5.78 10.80
CA GLY A 9 -4.73 5.06 10.09
C GLY A 9 -4.50 5.59 8.68
N GLU A 10 -5.56 5.75 7.89
CA GLU A 10 -5.51 6.16 6.48
C GLU A 10 -4.98 7.58 6.30
N ALA A 11 -5.43 8.55 7.11
CA ALA A 11 -4.97 9.93 7.00
C ALA A 11 -3.49 10.07 7.41
N SER A 12 -3.06 9.30 8.41
CA SER A 12 -1.66 9.25 8.84
C SER A 12 -0.78 8.66 7.76
N LEU A 13 -1.22 7.54 7.15
CA LEU A 13 -0.53 6.92 6.03
C LEU A 13 -0.49 7.85 4.81
N ALA A 14 -1.60 8.51 4.48
CA ALA A 14 -1.68 9.48 3.40
C ALA A 14 -0.67 10.62 3.59
N LYS A 15 -0.58 11.15 4.81
CA LYS A 15 0.38 12.21 5.16
C LYS A 15 1.84 11.75 5.03
N LEU A 16 2.16 10.55 5.50
CA LEU A 16 3.51 9.97 5.38
C LEU A 16 3.91 9.71 3.92
N LEU A 17 2.95 9.26 3.11
CA LEU A 17 3.14 8.98 1.69
C LEU A 17 3.02 10.24 0.81
N SER A 18 2.72 11.41 1.40
CA SER A 18 2.41 12.66 0.69
C SER A 18 1.35 12.48 -0.40
N VAL A 19 0.32 11.66 -0.12
CA VAL A 19 -0.84 11.46 -0.99
C VAL A 19 -2.10 11.98 -0.33
N THR A 20 -3.14 12.20 -1.13
CA THR A 20 -4.47 12.55 -0.60
C THR A 20 -5.11 11.33 0.07
N PRO A 21 -5.84 11.49 1.19
CA PRO A 21 -6.58 10.39 1.82
C PRO A 21 -7.58 9.72 0.86
N GLY A 22 -8.13 10.45 -0.11
CA GLY A 22 -8.96 9.86 -1.18
C GLY A 22 -8.23 8.83 -2.04
N THR A 23 -6.93 9.01 -2.28
CA THR A 23 -6.09 8.04 -2.99
C THR A 23 -5.92 6.75 -2.18
N VAL A 24 -5.68 6.87 -0.87
CA VAL A 24 -5.61 5.71 0.04
C VAL A 24 -6.96 4.98 0.08
N ASN A 25 -8.06 5.73 0.12
CA ASN A 25 -9.40 5.17 0.04
C ASN A 25 -9.61 4.41 -1.27
N HIS A 26 -9.19 4.96 -2.42
CA HIS A 26 -9.26 4.26 -3.71
C HIS A 26 -8.45 2.95 -3.72
N TRP A 27 -7.33 2.89 -3.02
CA TRP A 27 -6.55 1.66 -2.84
C TRP A 27 -7.30 0.63 -2.00
N LEU A 28 -7.89 1.06 -0.87
CA LEU A 28 -8.70 0.20 0.02
C LEU A 28 -9.92 -0.39 -0.68
N TRP A 29 -10.62 0.40 -1.49
CA TRP A 29 -11.76 -0.05 -2.29
C TRP A 29 -11.36 -0.82 -3.55
N ARG A 30 -10.06 -1.09 -3.75
CA ARG A 30 -9.48 -1.73 -4.95
C ARG A 30 -9.91 -1.09 -6.27
N ARG A 31 -10.35 0.17 -6.24
CA ARG A 31 -10.72 0.95 -7.44
C ARG A 31 -9.51 1.26 -8.31
N ARG A 32 -8.32 1.34 -7.68
CA ARG A 32 -7.04 1.53 -8.37
C ARG A 32 -5.95 0.78 -7.61
N PRO A 33 -5.12 -0.02 -8.29
CA PRO A 33 -4.00 -0.68 -7.64
C PRO A 33 -2.99 0.33 -7.10
N VAL A 34 -2.34 -0.01 -5.98
CA VAL A 34 -1.31 0.83 -5.36
C VAL A 34 -0.10 0.91 -6.31
N PRO A 35 0.44 2.11 -6.59
CA PRO A 35 1.65 2.23 -7.39
C PRO A 35 2.83 1.50 -6.74
N VAL A 36 3.70 0.91 -7.56
CA VAL A 36 4.94 0.22 -7.16
C VAL A 36 5.78 1.06 -6.20
N ALA A 37 5.98 2.34 -6.52
CA ALA A 37 6.73 3.28 -5.71
C ALA A 37 6.10 3.52 -4.32
N GLN A 38 4.77 3.46 -4.22
CA GLN A 38 4.07 3.63 -2.95
C GLN A 38 4.13 2.36 -2.12
N CYS A 39 4.09 1.17 -2.74
CA CYS A 39 4.24 -0.09 -2.02
C CYS A 39 5.58 -0.18 -1.26
N VAL A 40 6.68 0.17 -1.92
CA VAL A 40 8.01 0.20 -1.28
C VAL A 40 8.04 1.19 -0.13
N ARG A 41 7.40 2.36 -0.31
CA ARG A 41 7.36 3.39 0.73
C ARG A 41 6.55 2.95 1.95
N ILE A 42 5.42 2.27 1.74
CA ILE A 42 4.61 1.68 2.82
C ILE A 42 5.40 0.59 3.55
N GLU A 43 6.08 -0.28 2.81
CA GLU A 43 6.94 -1.35 3.37
C GLU A 43 8.04 -0.78 4.26
N GLN A 44 8.75 0.25 3.79
CA GLN A 44 9.77 0.96 4.59
C GLN A 44 9.18 1.64 5.82
N LEU A 45 8.04 2.34 5.69
CA LEU A 45 7.39 3.04 6.80
C LEU A 45 6.85 2.09 7.86
N THR A 46 6.44 0.89 7.47
CA THR A 46 5.90 -0.13 8.37
C THR A 46 6.96 -1.09 8.90
N GLY A 47 8.22 -0.93 8.47
CA GLY A 47 9.33 -1.80 8.86
C GLY A 47 9.14 -3.24 8.41
N GLY A 48 8.50 -3.46 7.25
CA GLY A 48 8.21 -4.80 6.73
C GLY A 48 6.95 -5.46 7.29
N GLN A 49 6.16 -4.79 8.14
CA GLN A 49 4.86 -5.32 8.58
C GLN A 49 3.84 -5.36 7.45
N VAL A 50 3.90 -4.41 6.50
CA VAL A 50 3.07 -4.41 5.30
C VAL A 50 3.97 -4.53 4.09
N THR A 51 4.01 -5.72 3.49
CA THR A 51 4.80 -5.96 2.29
C THR A 51 4.04 -5.57 1.03
N ARG A 52 4.79 -5.27 -0.04
CA ARG A 52 4.22 -4.99 -1.37
C ARG A 52 3.36 -6.13 -1.92
N GLN A 53 3.60 -7.38 -1.51
CA GLN A 53 2.79 -8.56 -1.83
C GLN A 53 1.40 -8.48 -1.18
N MET A 54 1.32 -8.08 0.10
CA MET A 54 0.03 -7.86 0.78
C MET A 54 -0.79 -6.73 0.13
N LEU A 55 -0.11 -5.70 -0.39
CA LEU A 55 -0.74 -4.57 -1.07
C LEU A 55 -1.21 -4.93 -2.49
N ARG A 56 -0.52 -5.83 -3.19
CA ARG A 56 -0.83 -6.26 -4.57
C ARG A 56 -0.68 -7.77 -4.75
N PRO A 57 -1.62 -8.58 -4.24
CA PRO A 57 -1.51 -10.04 -4.35
C PRO A 57 -1.68 -10.57 -5.79
N ASP A 58 -2.17 -9.76 -6.72
CA ASP A 58 -2.45 -10.16 -8.11
C ASP A 58 -1.30 -9.83 -9.09
N ASP A 59 -0.60 -8.70 -8.89
CA ASP A 59 0.43 -8.21 -9.82
C ASP A 59 1.87 -8.30 -9.27
N TRP A 60 2.07 -8.70 -8.01
CA TRP A 60 3.38 -8.60 -7.37
C TRP A 60 4.44 -9.47 -8.05
N GLU A 61 4.11 -10.68 -8.52
CA GLU A 61 5.03 -11.59 -9.21
C GLU A 61 5.59 -10.97 -10.51
N SER A 62 4.74 -10.25 -11.26
CA SER A 62 5.12 -9.63 -12.53
C SER A 62 6.03 -8.41 -12.33
N ILE A 63 5.79 -7.64 -11.26
CA ILE A 63 6.52 -6.39 -10.98
C ILE A 63 7.81 -6.66 -10.20
N TRP A 64 7.81 -7.64 -9.30
CA TRP A 64 8.94 -7.98 -8.46
C TRP A 64 9.14 -9.51 -8.39
N PRO A 65 9.67 -10.11 -9.46
CA PRO A 65 10.00 -11.55 -9.47
C PRO A 65 11.13 -11.92 -8.49
N ASP A 66 11.79 -10.93 -7.87
CA ASP A 66 12.95 -11.11 -7.00
C ASP A 66 12.59 -11.38 -5.52
N ILE A 67 11.33 -11.20 -5.10
CA ILE A 67 10.94 -11.31 -3.69
C ILE A 67 10.96 -12.78 -3.19
N GLU A 68 10.79 -13.77 -4.07
CA GLU A 68 10.87 -15.18 -3.70
C GLU A 68 12.29 -15.68 -3.38
N LYS A 69 13.34 -14.89 -3.65
CA LYS A 69 14.73 -15.38 -3.55
C LYS A 69 15.43 -15.13 -2.22
N SER A 70 14.75 -14.63 -1.19
CA SER A 70 15.33 -14.45 0.14
C SER A 70 14.93 -15.59 1.10
N GLN A 71 15.36 -16.80 0.77
CA GLN A 71 15.50 -17.92 1.70
C GLN A 71 16.93 -18.45 1.53
N GLU A 72 17.89 -17.86 2.24
CA GLU A 72 19.19 -18.49 2.55
C GLU A 72 19.58 -18.17 3.99
#